data_AF-A0A1L6RCJ6-F1
#
_entry.id   AF-A0A1L6RCJ6-F1
#
_cell.length_a   1.000
_cell.length_b   1.000
_cell.length_c   1.000
_cell.angle_alpha   90.00
_cell.angle_beta   90.00
_cell.angle_gamma   90.00
#
_symmetry.space_group_name_H-M   'P 1'
#
loop_
_entity.id
_entity.type
_entity.pdbx_description
1 polymer ?
#
loop_
_entity_poly.entity_id
_entity_poly.type
_entity_poly.pdbx_seq_one_letter_code
_entity_poly.pdbx_strand_id
1 'polypeptide(L)'
;MKRFNKTFDWRFWILMPIFGILFPYVINLTKLTANFKIIVLLFIVNMIFSVIAGRFLRHTGAFWVLLLVWPIVFLISVWLHINSMFYGYYLALLYLILEVFAFTSGQEEELDIDKQIPVDGGFSEV
;
A
#
# COMPACT_ATOMS: atom_id res chain seq x y z
N MET A 1 20.88 -11.41 6.95
CA MET A 1 19.69 -12.27 6.75
C MET A 1 18.55 -12.12 7.76
N LYS A 2 18.63 -11.33 8.86
CA LYS A 2 17.53 -11.20 9.85
C LYS A 2 16.33 -10.29 9.43
N ARG A 3 16.45 -9.47 8.37
CA ARG A 3 15.38 -8.53 7.93
C ARG A 3 14.24 -9.19 7.14
N PHE A 4 14.53 -10.25 6.39
CA PHE A 4 13.54 -10.96 5.55
C PHE A 4 12.35 -11.51 6.35
N ASN A 5 12.56 -11.88 7.61
CA ASN A 5 11.52 -12.51 8.43
C ASN A 5 10.39 -11.54 8.84
N LYS A 6 10.61 -10.22 8.76
CA LYS A 6 9.58 -9.22 9.14
C LYS A 6 8.60 -8.92 8.01
N THR A 7 9.03 -9.01 6.74
CA THR A 7 8.15 -8.80 5.57
C THR A 7 7.06 -9.86 5.48
N PHE A 8 7.36 -11.09 5.93
CA PHE A 8 6.43 -12.21 5.92
C PHE A 8 5.65 -12.37 7.23
N ASP A 9 5.44 -11.28 7.98
CA ASP A 9 4.56 -11.33 9.16
C ASP A 9 3.14 -11.72 8.73
N TRP A 10 2.72 -12.92 9.14
CA TRP A 10 1.44 -13.49 8.78
C TRP A 10 0.27 -12.59 9.17
N ARG A 11 0.42 -11.77 10.22
CA ARG A 11 -0.63 -10.85 10.67
C ARG A 11 -0.94 -9.82 9.60
N PHE A 12 0.09 -9.26 8.97
CA PHE A 12 -0.07 -8.31 7.87
C PHE A 12 -0.77 -8.96 6.67
N TRP A 13 -0.31 -10.16 6.27
CA TRP A 13 -0.84 -10.85 5.11
C TRP A 13 -2.30 -11.33 5.28
N ILE A 14 -2.72 -11.67 6.51
CA ILE A 14 -4.11 -12.01 6.80
C ILE A 14 -5.02 -10.78 6.77
N LEU A 15 -4.52 -9.59 7.11
CA LEU A 15 -5.32 -8.36 7.05
C LEU A 15 -5.73 -8.00 5.62
N MET A 16 -4.92 -8.34 4.61
CA MET A 16 -5.26 -8.09 3.21
C MET A 16 -6.59 -8.73 2.77
N PRO A 17 -6.78 -10.07 2.84
CA PRO A 17 -8.07 -10.68 2.47
C PRO A 17 -9.19 -10.27 3.43
N ILE A 18 -8.88 -9.96 4.71
CA ILE A 18 -9.89 -9.44 5.63
C ILE A 18 -10.45 -8.11 5.13
N PHE A 19 -9.60 -7.12 4.84
CA PHE A 19 -10.06 -5.80 4.40
C PHE A 19 -10.53 -5.77 2.95
N GLY A 20 -9.88 -6.53 2.07
CA GLY A 20 -10.22 -6.56 0.65
C GLY A 20 -11.48 -7.35 0.33
N ILE A 21 -11.76 -8.43 1.08
CA ILE A 21 -12.82 -9.40 0.74
C ILE A 21 -13.83 -9.54 1.89
N LEU A 22 -13.39 -10.02 3.06
CA LEU A 22 -14.30 -10.43 4.13
C LEU A 22 -15.10 -9.25 4.70
N PHE A 23 -14.44 -8.14 4.95
CA PHE A 23 -15.04 -6.93 5.51
C PHE A 23 -16.10 -6.34 4.57
N PRO A 24 -15.82 -6.06 3.28
CA PRO A 24 -16.86 -5.61 2.35
C PRO A 24 -17.97 -6.64 2.14
N TYR A 25 -17.66 -7.94 2.14
CA TYR A 25 -18.69 -9.00 2.10
C TYR A 25 -19.68 -8.89 3.26
N VAL A 26 -19.18 -8.80 4.50
CA VAL A 26 -20.03 -8.67 5.70
C VAL A 26 -20.84 -7.38 5.67
N ILE A 27 -20.24 -6.25 5.26
CA ILE A 27 -20.98 -4.99 5.18
C ILE A 27 -22.07 -5.04 4.11
N ASN A 28 -21.87 -5.77 3.01
CA ASN A 28 -22.90 -5.91 1.99
C ASN A 28 -24.18 -6.59 2.52
N LEU A 29 -24.08 -7.40 3.58
CA LEU A 29 -25.24 -8.00 4.26
C LEU A 29 -26.06 -6.99 5.09
N THR A 30 -25.52 -5.79 5.34
CA THR A 30 -26.20 -4.75 6.12
C THR A 30 -27.12 -3.89 5.25
N LYS A 31 -28.10 -3.24 5.90
CA LYS A 31 -29.04 -2.29 5.27
C LYS A 31 -28.45 -0.89 5.01
N LEU A 32 -27.12 -0.73 5.10
CA LEU A 32 -26.46 0.55 4.81
C LEU A 32 -26.65 0.96 3.34
N THR A 33 -26.73 2.25 3.08
CA THR A 33 -26.90 2.79 1.72
C THR A 33 -25.67 2.51 0.87
N ALA A 34 -25.87 2.33 -0.43
CA ALA A 34 -24.77 2.08 -1.38
C ALA A 34 -23.71 3.20 -1.32
N ASN A 35 -24.14 4.46 -1.24
CA ASN A 35 -23.23 5.61 -1.16
C ASN A 35 -22.36 5.56 0.10
N PHE A 36 -22.95 5.21 1.25
CA PHE A 36 -22.18 5.07 2.49
C PHE A 36 -21.14 3.94 2.36
N LYS A 37 -21.54 2.79 1.81
CA LYS A 37 -20.62 1.66 1.59
C LYS A 37 -19.46 2.08 0.67
N ILE A 38 -19.75 2.78 -0.42
CA ILE A 38 -18.71 3.26 -1.36
C ILE A 38 -17.78 4.26 -0.68
N ILE A 39 -18.31 5.31 -0.06
CA ILE A 39 -17.45 6.36 0.53
C ILE A 39 -16.62 5.80 1.68
N VAL A 40 -17.23 5.05 2.60
CA VAL A 40 -16.54 4.62 3.81
C VAL A 40 -15.63 3.42 3.56
N LEU A 41 -16.14 2.35 2.92
CA LEU A 41 -15.31 1.17 2.67
C LEU A 41 -14.35 1.42 1.51
N LEU A 42 -14.92 1.66 0.33
CA LEU A 42 -14.13 1.71 -0.90
C LEU A 42 -13.22 2.94 -0.94
N PHE A 43 -13.62 4.07 -0.36
CA PHE A 43 -12.72 5.22 -0.33
C PHE A 43 -11.86 5.24 0.94
N ILE A 44 -12.46 5.53 2.10
CA ILE A 44 -11.71 5.87 3.32
C ILE A 44 -10.88 4.68 3.83
N VAL A 45 -11.51 3.53 4.09
CA VAL A 45 -10.84 2.39 4.72
C VAL A 45 -9.74 1.82 3.83
N ASN A 46 -10.04 1.57 2.55
CA ASN A 46 -9.06 0.98 1.63
C ASN A 46 -7.90 1.94 1.30
N MET A 47 -8.14 3.26 1.18
CA MET A 47 -7.05 4.22 1.00
C MET A 47 -6.11 4.27 2.21
N ILE A 48 -6.67 4.31 3.43
CA ILE A 48 -5.87 4.27 4.66
C ILE A 48 -5.04 2.98 4.70
N PHE A 49 -5.66 1.83 4.41
CA PHE A 49 -4.96 0.56 4.38
C PHE A 49 -3.83 0.52 3.35
N SER A 50 -4.05 1.10 2.15
CA SER A 50 -3.03 1.21 1.10
C SER A 50 -1.80 1.97 1.59
N VAL A 51 -1.99 3.09 2.28
CA VAL A 51 -0.87 3.85 2.87
C VAL A 51 -0.15 3.03 3.95
N ILE A 52 -0.89 2.32 4.80
CA ILE A 52 -0.33 1.45 5.84
C ILE A 52 0.50 0.32 5.22
N ALA A 53 -0.02 -0.32 4.16
CA ALA A 53 0.65 -1.40 3.46
C ALA A 53 1.96 -0.97 2.80
N GLY A 54 1.95 0.14 2.05
CA GLY A 54 3.15 0.72 1.46
C GLY A 54 4.20 1.08 2.51
N ARG A 55 3.79 1.72 3.62
CA ARG A 55 4.70 2.07 4.73
C ARG A 55 5.25 0.82 5.44
N PHE A 56 4.43 -0.20 5.66
CA PHE A 56 4.86 -1.46 6.26
C PHE A 56 5.95 -2.13 5.41
N LEU A 57 5.68 -2.28 4.11
CA LEU A 57 6.62 -2.90 3.16
C LEU A 57 7.94 -2.12 3.07
N ARG A 58 7.89 -0.79 3.15
CA ARG A 58 9.10 0.05 3.23
C ARG A 58 9.92 -0.28 4.46
N HIS A 59 9.31 -0.28 5.65
CA HIS A 59 10.03 -0.51 6.91
C HIS A 59 10.63 -1.90 7.02
N THR A 60 10.05 -2.89 6.34
CA THR A 60 10.59 -4.25 6.33
C THR A 60 11.67 -4.47 5.25
N GLY A 61 11.90 -3.49 4.37
CA GLY A 61 12.83 -3.62 3.24
C GLY A 61 12.34 -4.63 2.21
N ALA A 62 11.02 -4.68 1.99
CA ALA A 62 10.37 -5.58 1.07
C ALA A 62 10.72 -5.28 -0.40
N PHE A 63 10.61 -6.29 -1.26
CA PHE A 63 10.69 -6.07 -2.70
C PHE A 63 9.47 -5.30 -3.21
N TRP A 64 9.69 -4.37 -4.14
CA TRP A 64 8.66 -3.54 -4.75
C TRP A 64 7.49 -4.32 -5.35
N VAL A 65 7.73 -5.53 -5.87
CA VAL A 65 6.69 -6.40 -6.44
C VAL A 65 5.59 -6.72 -5.41
N LEU A 66 5.90 -6.73 -4.11
CA LEU A 66 4.93 -7.00 -3.05
C LEU A 66 3.87 -5.88 -2.89
N LEU A 67 4.11 -4.69 -3.45
CA LEU A 67 3.10 -3.62 -3.53
C LEU A 67 1.92 -4.04 -4.42
N LEU A 68 2.09 -5.01 -5.33
CA LEU A 68 0.98 -5.46 -6.18
C LEU A 68 -0.03 -6.32 -5.42
N VAL A 69 0.33 -6.89 -4.27
CA VAL A 69 -0.51 -7.90 -3.61
C VAL A 69 -1.82 -7.30 -3.14
N TRP A 70 -1.81 -6.13 -2.51
CA TRP A 70 -3.03 -5.50 -2.02
C TRP A 70 -4.00 -5.09 -3.15
N PRO A 71 -3.57 -4.38 -4.21
CA PRO A 71 -4.41 -4.10 -5.37
C PRO A 71 -4.96 -5.37 -6.01
N ILE A 72 -4.17 -6.46 -6.10
CA ILE A 72 -4.63 -7.75 -6.62
C ILE A 72 -5.71 -8.36 -5.73
N VAL A 73 -5.51 -8.39 -4.40
CA VAL A 73 -6.52 -8.89 -3.45
C VAL A 73 -7.81 -8.10 -3.56
N PHE A 74 -7.71 -6.77 -3.69
CA PHE A 74 -8.88 -5.94 -3.92
C PHE A 74 -9.53 -6.21 -5.29
N LEU A 75 -8.77 -6.40 -6.36
CA LEU A 75 -9.31 -6.78 -7.67
C LEU A 75 -10.03 -8.14 -7.64
N ILE A 76 -9.55 -9.11 -6.86
CA ILE A 76 -10.26 -10.38 -6.62
C ILE A 76 -11.65 -10.10 -6.02
N SER A 77 -11.76 -9.18 -5.07
CA SER A 77 -13.08 -8.81 -4.51
C SER A 77 -14.02 -8.18 -5.53
N VAL A 78 -13.49 -7.41 -6.48
CA VAL A 78 -14.25 -6.80 -7.58
C VAL A 78 -14.71 -7.89 -8.56
N TRP A 79 -13.81 -8.81 -8.91
CA TRP A 79 -14.12 -9.96 -9.77
C TRP A 79 -15.19 -10.88 -9.17
N LEU A 80 -15.17 -11.08 -7.84
CA LEU A 80 -16.19 -11.81 -7.10
C LEU A 80 -17.51 -11.02 -6.92
N HIS A 81 -17.65 -9.84 -7.51
CA HIS A 81 -18.82 -8.97 -7.41
C HIS A 81 -19.14 -8.54 -5.96
N ILE A 82 -18.16 -8.61 -5.06
CA ILE A 82 -18.28 -8.12 -3.68
C ILE A 82 -18.19 -6.59 -3.68
N ASN A 83 -17.31 -6.04 -4.52
CA ASN A 83 -17.18 -4.60 -4.73
C ASN A 83 -17.62 -4.20 -6.14
N SER A 84 -18.02 -2.95 -6.31
CA SER A 84 -18.54 -2.45 -7.59
C SER A 84 -17.49 -2.51 -8.69
N MET A 85 -17.80 -3.18 -9.81
CA MET A 85 -16.95 -3.18 -11.01
C MET A 85 -16.78 -1.80 -11.63
N PHE A 86 -17.79 -0.92 -11.53
CA PHE A 86 -17.75 0.41 -12.14
C PHE A 86 -16.66 1.30 -11.50
N TYR A 87 -16.47 1.18 -10.18
CA TYR A 87 -15.49 1.99 -9.44
C TYR A 87 -14.21 1.20 -9.08
N GLY A 88 -14.31 -0.11 -8.96
CA GLY A 88 -13.27 -0.97 -8.39
C GLY A 88 -11.95 -0.91 -9.16
N TYR A 89 -11.96 -0.89 -10.49
CA TYR A 89 -10.72 -0.84 -11.26
C TYR A 89 -9.94 0.47 -11.06
N TYR A 90 -10.65 1.60 -11.05
CA TYR A 90 -10.03 2.91 -10.79
C TYR A 90 -9.48 3.02 -9.37
N LEU A 91 -10.20 2.47 -8.40
CA LEU A 91 -9.78 2.45 -7.01
C LEU A 91 -8.58 1.53 -6.78
N ALA A 92 -8.52 0.36 -7.43
CA ALA A 92 -7.35 -0.52 -7.36
C ALA A 92 -6.07 0.19 -7.85
N LEU A 93 -6.17 0.94 -8.95
CA LEU A 93 -5.07 1.76 -9.45
C LEU A 93 -4.69 2.86 -8.46
N LEU A 94 -5.68 3.55 -7.89
CA LEU A 94 -5.44 4.58 -6.87
C LEU A 94 -4.72 3.99 -5.64
N TYR A 95 -5.12 2.82 -5.18
CA TYR A 95 -4.48 2.15 -4.05
C TYR A 95 -3.01 1.82 -4.33
N LEU A 96 -2.71 1.30 -5.52
CA LEU A 96 -1.34 1.06 -5.95
C LEU A 96 -0.51 2.36 -5.96
N ILE A 97 -1.08 3.45 -6.47
CA ILE A 97 -0.41 4.76 -6.47
C ILE A 97 -0.09 5.19 -5.03
N LEU A 98 -1.07 5.11 -4.12
CA LEU A 98 -0.87 5.47 -2.70
C LEU A 98 0.18 4.59 -2.03
N GLU A 99 0.19 3.29 -2.32
CA GLU A 99 1.20 2.35 -1.83
C GLU A 99 2.59 2.72 -2.30
N VAL A 100 2.75 3.00 -3.61
CA VAL A 100 4.02 3.44 -4.19
C VAL A 100 4.49 4.72 -3.52
N PHE A 101 3.63 5.73 -3.39
CA PHE A 101 3.97 6.98 -2.69
C PHE A 101 4.36 6.74 -1.23
N ALA A 102 3.61 5.92 -0.49
CA ALA A 102 3.93 5.60 0.90
C ALA A 102 5.24 4.82 1.02
N PHE A 103 5.54 3.96 0.04
CA PHE A 103 6.76 3.18 -0.03
C PHE A 103 7.99 4.03 -0.35
N THR A 104 7.87 5.03 -1.22
CA THR A 104 8.97 5.89 -1.66
C THR A 104 9.15 7.17 -0.85
N SER A 105 8.10 7.65 -0.18
CA SER A 105 8.15 8.90 0.57
C SER A 105 9.34 8.97 1.52
N GLY A 106 10.17 10.02 1.44
CA GLY A 106 11.37 10.15 2.28
C GLY A 106 12.51 9.18 1.94
N GLN A 107 12.58 8.72 0.68
CA GLN A 107 13.81 8.18 0.06
C GLN A 107 14.66 9.29 -0.60
N GLU A 108 14.38 10.56 -0.32
CA GLU A 108 15.28 11.64 -0.68
C GLU A 108 16.63 11.36 -0.01
N GLU A 109 17.66 11.10 -0.81
CA GLU A 109 19.04 11.07 -0.33
C GLU A 109 19.29 12.43 0.32
N GLU A 110 19.40 12.47 1.65
CA GLU A 110 20.24 13.50 2.26
C GLU A 110 21.60 13.32 1.59
N LEU A 111 21.98 14.27 0.72
CA LEU A 111 23.35 14.39 0.25
C LEU A 111 24.21 14.32 1.51
N ASP A 112 25.06 13.30 1.60
CA ASP A 112 25.95 13.10 2.74
C ASP A 112 27.06 14.16 2.64
N ILE A 113 26.72 15.39 3.02
CA ILE A 113 27.63 16.56 3.00
C ILE A 113 28.89 16.22 3.80
N ASP A 114 28.77 15.38 4.83
CA ASP A 114 29.86 14.92 5.68
C ASP A 114 30.79 13.89 4.99
N LYS A 115 30.31 13.20 3.94
CA LYS A 115 31.17 12.38 3.06
C LYS A 115 31.79 13.16 1.90
N GLN A 116 31.49 14.45 1.74
CA GLN A 116 32.24 15.29 0.83
C GLN A 116 33.62 15.56 1.43
N ILE A 117 34.59 14.70 1.09
CA ILE A 117 35.99 14.90 1.51
C ILE A 117 36.49 16.17 0.80
N PRO A 118 36.87 17.23 1.53
CA PRO A 118 37.44 18.40 0.90
C PRO A 118 38.75 18.00 0.22
N VAL A 119 38.80 18.19 -1.10
CA VAL A 119 40.03 18.05 -1.90
C VAL A 119 40.57 19.46 -2.11
N ASP A 120 41.89 19.66 -2.05
CA ASP A 120 42.51 20.96 -2.27
C ASP A 120 42.10 21.55 -3.64
N GLY A 121 41.12 22.45 -3.63
CA GLY A 121 40.52 23.03 -4.83
C GLY A 121 38.98 23.07 -4.88
N GLY A 122 38.26 22.38 -3.99
CA GLY A 122 36.80 22.42 -3.91
C GLY A 122 36.15 21.04 -3.75
N PHE A 123 34.83 20.98 -3.88
CA PHE A 123 34.05 19.74 -3.81
C PHE A 123 34.09 19.00 -5.15
N SER A 124 34.40 17.69 -5.15
CA SER A 124 34.21 16.84 -6.33
C SER A 124 32.90 16.08 -6.24
N GLU A 125 32.15 16.03 -7.35
CA GLU A 125 30.99 15.14 -7.50
C GLU A 125 31.48 13.69 -7.62
N VAL A 126 30.90 12.77 -6.85
CA VAL A 126 31.02 11.32 -7.00
C VAL A 126 29.64 10.76 -7.31
#